data_AF-A0A7S0S6G6-F1
#
_entry.id   AF-A0A7S0S6G6-F1
#
_cell.length_a   1.000
_cell.length_b   1.000
_cell.length_c   1.000
_cell.angle_alpha   90.00
_cell.angle_beta   90.00
_cell.angle_gamma   90.00
#
_symmetry.space_group_name_H-M   'P 1'
#
loop_
_entity.id
_entity.type
_entity.pdbx_description
1 polymer ?
#
loop_
_entity_poly.entity_id
_entity_poly.type
_entity_poly.pdbx_seq_one_letter_code
_entity_poly.pdbx_strand_id
1 'polypeptide(L)'
;QGNTHTGVVVVSVAHLRSYAHMGTANITCAAGCTCEQVMAEGWYWRQVSVTSMTDVAVTQHAKCEMAVTVIPHTRTKEHKFKVMGVTVSSEAGGTTTSGLIKYMRDKEEGLSQASEPRAKPANKSKGKGSKRKHTRRRSPPPPAQ
;
A
#
# COMPACT_ATOMS: atom_id res chain seq x y z
N GLN A 1 9.47 0.61 42.37
CA GLN A 1 9.48 1.93 41.70
C GLN A 1 9.39 1.65 40.20
N GLY A 2 8.21 1.79 39.60
CA GLY A 2 8.00 1.53 38.17
C GLY A 2 8.07 2.85 37.40
N ASN A 3 9.11 3.04 36.60
CA ASN A 3 9.29 4.28 35.84
C ASN A 3 8.41 4.23 34.59
N THR A 4 7.22 4.84 34.64
CA THR A 4 6.30 4.94 33.51
C THR A 4 6.82 5.98 32.52
N HIS A 5 7.71 5.55 31.62
CA HIS A 5 8.18 6.38 30.52
C HIS A 5 7.04 6.57 29.51
N THR A 6 6.48 7.78 29.44
CA THR A 6 5.37 8.16 28.55
C THR A 6 5.80 8.37 27.09
N GLY A 7 6.90 7.74 26.67
CA GLY A 7 7.42 7.80 25.30
C GLY A 7 6.75 6.78 24.38
N VAL A 8 6.42 7.21 23.17
CA VAL A 8 6.11 6.30 22.06
C VAL A 8 7.43 5.90 21.39
N VAL A 9 7.59 4.61 21.14
CA VAL A 9 8.72 4.01 20.42
C VAL A 9 8.17 3.31 19.18
N VAL A 10 8.88 3.42 18.06
CA VAL A 10 8.55 2.70 16.83
C VAL A 10 9.39 1.44 16.78
N VAL A 11 8.73 0.28 16.66
CA VAL A 11 9.40 -0.99 16.37
C VAL A 11 9.06 -1.38 14.95
N SER A 12 10.04 -1.35 14.06
CA SER A 12 9.89 -1.77 12.67
C SER A 12 10.39 -3.19 12.49
N VAL A 13 9.50 -4.11 12.10
CA VAL A 13 9.87 -5.48 11.76
C VAL A 13 10.15 -5.55 10.27
N ALA A 14 11.42 -5.78 9.91
CA ALA A 14 11.82 -6.05 8.53
C ALA A 14 11.51 -7.51 8.19
N HIS A 15 10.72 -7.75 7.15
CA HIS A 15 10.36 -9.09 6.68
C HIS A 15 10.43 -9.22 5.16
N LEU A 16 10.55 -10.45 4.68
CA LEU A 16 10.50 -10.74 3.26
C LEU A 16 9.05 -10.77 2.76
N ARG A 17 8.76 -10.01 1.71
CA ARG A 17 7.56 -10.16 0.90
C ARG A 17 7.89 -10.85 -0.42
N SER A 18 7.15 -11.89 -0.79
CA SER A 18 7.39 -12.67 -2.02
C SER A 18 6.10 -13.26 -2.60
N TYR A 19 6.16 -13.67 -3.88
CA TYR A 19 4.99 -14.12 -4.63
C TYR A 19 4.57 -15.57 -4.41
N ALA A 20 5.47 -16.40 -3.88
CA ALA A 20 5.25 -17.82 -3.67
C ALA A 20 5.72 -18.25 -2.27
N HIS A 21 5.05 -19.25 -1.70
CA HIS A 21 5.43 -19.90 -0.44
C HIS A 21 5.67 -18.93 0.73
N MET A 22 4.84 -17.89 0.85
CA MET A 22 4.85 -16.95 1.98
C MET A 22 3.47 -16.83 2.59
N GLY A 23 3.42 -16.72 3.90
CA GLY A 23 2.22 -16.52 4.70
C GLY A 23 2.19 -15.16 5.40
N THR A 24 1.19 -15.01 6.27
CA THR A 24 0.91 -13.82 7.06
C THR A 24 1.33 -14.05 8.52
N ALA A 25 1.84 -13.03 9.19
CA ALA A 25 2.12 -13.05 10.62
C ALA A 25 1.39 -11.92 11.36
N ASN A 26 1.12 -12.16 12.63
CA ASN A 26 0.50 -11.22 13.56
C ASN A 26 1.57 -10.71 14.54
N ILE A 27 1.66 -9.40 14.72
CA ILE A 27 2.64 -8.75 15.60
C ILE A 27 1.88 -8.11 16.77
N THR A 28 2.22 -8.49 18.00
CA THR A 28 1.55 -8.05 19.23
C THR A 28 2.55 -7.79 20.35
N CYS A 29 2.15 -6.95 21.31
CA CYS A 29 2.86 -6.80 22.58
C CYS A 29 2.45 -7.93 23.53
N ALA A 30 3.43 -8.63 24.10
CA ALA A 30 3.24 -9.77 24.98
C ALA A 30 3.40 -9.41 26.46
N ALA A 31 4.39 -8.57 26.81
CA ALA A 31 4.61 -8.13 28.19
C ALA A 31 5.25 -6.74 28.29
N GLY A 32 4.91 -6.02 29.35
CA GLY A 32 5.53 -4.77 29.80
C GLY A 32 5.21 -3.52 28.98
N CYS A 33 5.09 -3.65 27.66
CA CYS A 33 4.68 -2.59 26.74
C CYS A 33 3.28 -2.85 26.16
N THR A 34 2.69 -1.83 25.57
CA THR A 34 1.38 -1.86 24.92
C THR A 34 1.49 -1.35 23.49
N CYS A 35 0.74 -1.98 22.59
CA CYS A 35 0.62 -1.61 21.19
C CYS A 35 -0.68 -2.17 20.58
N GLU A 36 -1.10 -1.61 19.46
CA GLU A 36 -2.15 -2.20 18.63
C GLU A 36 -1.62 -3.46 17.93
N GLN A 37 -2.51 -4.43 17.69
CA GLN A 37 -2.19 -5.61 16.91
C GLN A 37 -1.98 -5.27 15.43
N VAL A 38 -0.85 -5.66 14.83
CA VAL A 38 -0.54 -5.37 13.42
C VAL A 38 -0.30 -6.65 12.63
N MET A 39 -0.98 -6.80 11.48
CA MET A 39 -0.73 -7.89 10.55
C MET A 39 0.37 -7.55 9.55
N ALA A 40 1.34 -8.45 9.40
CA ALA A 40 2.42 -8.38 8.43
C ALA A 40 2.20 -9.44 7.33
N GLU A 41 1.91 -8.98 6.11
CA GLU A 41 1.65 -9.86 4.96
C GLU A 41 2.93 -10.17 4.18
N GLY A 42 3.42 -11.41 4.28
CA GLY A 42 4.58 -11.91 3.56
C GLY A 42 4.30 -12.21 2.08
N TRP A 43 3.03 -12.27 1.65
CA TRP A 43 2.71 -12.43 0.24
C TRP A 43 2.76 -11.09 -0.53
N TYR A 44 3.20 -11.17 -1.80
CA TYR A 44 3.23 -10.04 -2.73
C TYR A 44 2.86 -10.45 -4.15
N TRP A 45 2.09 -9.62 -4.85
CA TRP A 45 1.54 -9.98 -6.16
C TRP A 45 2.54 -9.92 -7.32
N ARG A 46 3.64 -9.17 -7.17
CA ARG A 46 4.69 -9.08 -8.19
C ARG A 46 5.67 -10.25 -8.05
N GLN A 47 6.13 -10.80 -9.17
CA GLN A 47 7.11 -11.90 -9.22
C GLN A 47 8.54 -11.46 -8.84
N VAL A 48 8.69 -10.89 -7.65
CA VAL A 48 9.94 -10.41 -7.06
C VAL A 48 9.85 -10.63 -5.55
N SER A 49 10.99 -10.87 -4.91
CA SER A 49 11.09 -10.88 -3.45
C SER A 49 11.70 -9.56 -2.98
N VAL A 50 11.07 -8.88 -2.03
CA VAL A 50 11.50 -7.58 -1.51
C VAL A 50 11.50 -7.59 0.02
N THR A 51 12.40 -6.83 0.63
CA THR A 51 12.30 -6.51 2.07
C THR A 51 11.20 -5.47 2.25
N SER A 52 10.34 -5.67 3.24
CA SER A 52 9.28 -4.74 3.65
C SER A 52 9.39 -4.46 5.13
N MET A 53 9.12 -3.22 5.54
CA MET A 53 9.00 -2.87 6.95
C MET A 53 7.55 -2.99 7.40
N THR A 54 7.32 -3.34 8.65
CA THR A 54 6.03 -3.22 9.31
C THR A 54 6.24 -2.57 10.66
N ASP A 55 5.84 -1.31 10.73
CA ASP A 55 6.00 -0.46 11.90
C ASP A 55 4.87 -0.70 12.89
N VAL A 56 5.24 -0.81 14.17
CA VAL A 56 4.33 -0.91 15.30
C VAL A 56 4.67 0.22 16.26
N ALA A 57 3.66 1.02 16.63
CA ALA A 57 3.81 2.01 17.70
C ALA A 57 3.63 1.32 19.06
N VAL A 58 4.64 1.44 19.91
CA VAL A 58 4.78 0.70 21.17
C VAL A 58 5.08 1.68 22.31
N THR A 59 4.49 1.46 23.49
CA THR A 59 4.85 2.25 24.69
C THR A 59 6.20 1.83 25.27
N GLN A 60 7.00 2.79 25.72
CA GLN A 60 8.33 2.52 26.25
C GLN A 60 8.28 1.77 27.58
N HIS A 61 8.94 0.60 27.65
CA HIS A 61 9.11 -0.16 28.89
C HIS A 61 10.49 -0.81 28.97
N ALA A 62 11.07 -0.88 30.17
CA ALA A 62 12.41 -1.45 30.40
C ALA A 62 12.51 -2.97 30.10
N LYS A 63 11.36 -3.65 30.06
CA LYS A 63 11.20 -5.04 29.63
C LYS A 63 9.99 -5.12 28.71
N CYS A 64 10.14 -4.68 27.47
CA CYS A 64 9.12 -4.81 26.44
C CYS A 64 9.33 -6.14 25.71
N GLU A 65 8.32 -7.00 25.73
CA GLU A 65 8.31 -8.26 24.98
C GLU A 65 7.24 -8.18 23.89
N MET A 66 7.60 -8.54 22.67
CA MET A 66 6.70 -8.59 21.52
C MET A 66 6.70 -9.99 20.91
N ALA A 67 5.55 -10.44 20.44
CA ALA A 67 5.37 -11.72 19.76
C ALA A 67 5.15 -11.50 18.26
N VAL A 68 5.75 -12.37 17.44
CA VAL A 68 5.48 -12.49 16.01
C VAL A 68 4.91 -13.89 15.78
N THR A 69 3.60 -13.97 15.61
CA THR A 69 2.85 -15.24 15.52
C THR A 69 2.40 -15.46 14.09
N VAL A 70 2.92 -16.50 13.42
CA VAL A 70 2.42 -16.93 12.11
C VAL A 70 0.97 -17.39 12.26
N ILE A 71 0.06 -16.87 11.43
CA ILE A 71 -1.37 -17.20 11.52
C ILE A 71 -1.75 -18.35 10.56
N PRO A 72 -2.74 -19.18 10.92
CA PRO A 72 -3.20 -20.29 10.08
C PRO A 72 -4.06 -19.83 8.89
N HIS A 73 -4.56 -18.60 8.89
CA HIS A 73 -5.35 -18.05 7.79
C HIS A 73 -4.53 -17.06 6.99
N THR A 74 -3.97 -17.53 5.87
CA THR A 74 -3.13 -16.74 4.96
C THR A 74 -3.71 -16.79 3.54
N ARG A 75 -3.41 -15.78 2.73
CA ARG A 75 -3.91 -15.68 1.34
C ARG A 75 -3.48 -16.85 0.45
N THR A 76 -2.36 -17.49 0.78
CA THR A 76 -1.67 -18.52 0.00
C THR A 76 -1.91 -19.95 0.47
N LYS A 77 -2.52 -20.14 1.65
CA LYS A 77 -2.51 -21.40 2.42
C LYS A 77 -1.12 -21.85 2.87
N GLU A 78 -0.12 -20.96 2.80
CA GLU A 78 1.26 -21.22 3.22
C GLU A 78 1.55 -20.49 4.55
N HIS A 79 2.44 -21.04 5.36
CA HIS A 79 2.71 -20.56 6.73
C HIS A 79 4.16 -20.11 6.94
N LYS A 80 4.89 -19.82 5.86
CA LYS A 80 6.28 -19.37 5.93
C LYS A 80 6.33 -17.85 6.05
N PHE A 81 6.84 -17.35 7.17
CA PHE A 81 7.14 -15.95 7.38
C PHE A 81 8.64 -15.78 7.65
N LYS A 82 9.28 -14.79 7.02
CA LYS A 82 10.72 -14.56 7.11
C LYS A 82 10.99 -13.20 7.71
N VAL A 83 11.28 -13.16 9.01
CA VAL A 83 11.86 -11.97 9.65
C VAL A 83 13.31 -11.83 9.19
N MET A 84 13.69 -10.62 8.80
CA MET A 84 15.04 -10.26 8.35
C MET A 84 15.77 -9.37 9.36
N GLY A 85 15.03 -8.63 10.19
CA GLY A 85 15.58 -7.77 11.22
C GLY A 85 14.48 -7.05 12.00
N VAL A 86 14.87 -6.42 13.10
CA VAL A 86 14.01 -5.55 13.90
C VAL A 86 14.80 -4.29 14.20
N THR A 87 14.21 -3.11 13.96
CA THR A 87 14.81 -1.82 14.33
C THR A 87 13.91 -1.11 15.33
N VAL A 88 14.53 -0.47 16.31
CA VAL A 88 13.85 0.28 17.37
C VAL A 88 14.24 1.74 17.25
N SER A 89 13.26 2.61 17.07
CA SER A 89 13.45 4.05 16.89
C SER A 89 12.67 4.81 17.96
N SER A 90 13.37 5.62 18.76
CA SER A 90 12.78 6.51 19.75
C SER A 90 13.11 7.96 19.40
N GLU A 91 12.12 8.83 19.34
CA GLU A 91 12.37 10.26 19.15
C GLU A 91 12.76 10.93 20.47
N ALA A 92 13.93 11.56 20.50
CA ALA A 92 14.42 12.31 21.64
C ALA A 92 13.84 13.73 21.66
N GLY A 93 12.54 13.86 21.91
CA GLY A 93 11.85 15.15 21.99
C GLY A 93 10.34 15.00 22.01
N GLY A 94 9.67 15.63 22.98
CA GLY A 94 8.24 15.43 23.18
C GLY A 94 7.35 16.19 22.20
N THR A 95 6.74 15.47 21.25
CA THR A 95 5.33 15.64 20.84
C THR A 95 4.85 14.39 20.10
N THR A 96 3.58 14.02 20.23
CA THR A 96 3.03 12.70 19.86
C THR A 96 3.06 12.41 18.35
N THR A 97 4.13 11.76 17.88
CA THR A 97 4.37 11.44 16.45
C THR A 97 3.64 10.21 15.90
N SER A 98 2.81 9.53 16.71
CA SER A 98 1.91 8.47 16.21
C SER A 98 1.03 8.92 15.03
N GLY A 99 0.70 10.22 14.95
CA GLY A 99 0.02 10.80 13.79
C GLY A 99 0.91 10.87 12.53
N LEU A 100 2.19 11.27 12.67
CA LEU A 100 3.10 11.48 11.53
C LEU A 100 3.46 10.18 10.80
N ILE A 101 3.65 9.08 11.53
CA ILE A 101 3.89 7.75 10.95
C ILE A 101 2.67 7.28 10.15
N LYS A 102 1.46 7.51 10.69
CA LYS A 102 0.21 7.24 9.97
C LYS A 102 0.10 8.09 8.70
N TYR A 103 0.38 9.39 8.78
CA TYR A 103 0.37 10.29 7.61
C TYR A 103 1.36 9.91 6.51
N MET A 104 2.51 9.31 6.85
CA MET A 104 3.43 8.80 5.83
C MET A 104 2.94 7.49 5.21
N ARG A 105 2.36 6.58 6.00
CA ARG A 105 1.80 5.31 5.52
C ARG A 105 0.59 5.52 4.60
N ASP A 106 -0.36 6.35 5.01
CA ASP A 106 -1.57 6.66 4.22
C ASP A 106 -1.22 7.31 2.85
N LYS A 107 -0.06 7.97 2.75
CA LYS A 107 0.43 8.62 1.53
C LYS A 107 1.02 7.65 0.49
N GLU A 108 1.55 6.49 0.90
CA GLU A 108 2.02 5.47 -0.06
C GLU A 108 0.86 4.74 -0.74
N GLU A 109 -0.22 4.41 -0.01
CA GLU A 109 -1.37 3.72 -0.60
C GLU A 109 -2.08 4.61 -1.64
N GLY A 110 -2.15 5.92 -1.40
CA GLY A 110 -2.69 6.92 -2.33
C GLY A 110 -1.92 7.09 -3.65
N LEU A 111 -0.68 6.59 -3.76
CA LEU A 111 0.13 6.74 -4.98
C LEU A 111 -0.02 5.57 -5.98
N SER A 112 -0.90 4.60 -5.68
CA SER A 112 -1.10 3.39 -6.49
C SER A 112 -2.22 3.47 -7.53
N GLN A 113 -3.03 4.54 -7.56
CA GLN A 113 -4.24 4.67 -8.40
C GLN A 113 -4.24 5.92 -9.30
N ALA A 114 -3.16 6.18 -10.03
CA ALA A 114 -3.08 7.27 -11.02
C ALA A 114 -2.47 6.81 -12.36
N SER A 115 -3.08 5.81 -13.00
CA SER A 115 -2.74 5.40 -14.37
C SER A 115 -3.95 4.98 -15.21
N GLU A 116 -5.00 5.81 -15.24
CA GLU A 116 -5.97 5.74 -16.33
C GLU A 116 -5.44 6.44 -17.60
N PRO A 117 -5.59 5.84 -18.80
CA PRO A 117 -5.15 6.46 -20.04
C PRO A 117 -6.06 7.65 -20.39
N ARG A 118 -5.49 8.86 -20.33
CA ARG A 118 -6.21 10.10 -20.62
C ARG A 118 -6.69 10.14 -22.08
N ALA A 119 -7.98 9.88 -22.30
CA ALA A 119 -8.61 10.01 -23.60
C ALA A 119 -8.42 11.43 -24.17
N LYS A 120 -8.07 11.52 -25.45
CA LYS A 120 -7.84 12.80 -26.13
C LYS A 120 -9.17 13.58 -26.22
N PRO A 121 -9.23 14.87 -25.84
CA PRO A 121 -10.45 15.65 -25.95
C PRO A 121 -10.85 15.89 -27.41
N ALA A 122 -12.13 15.69 -27.70
CA ALA A 122 -12.69 15.88 -29.04
C ALA A 122 -12.69 17.36 -29.48
N ASN A 123 -12.18 17.61 -30.68
CA ASN A 123 -12.08 18.95 -31.25
C ASN A 123 -13.46 19.45 -31.74
N LYS A 124 -14.09 20.40 -31.03
CA LYS A 124 -15.34 21.05 -31.45
C LYS A 124 -15.07 22.18 -32.45
N SER A 125 -14.91 21.84 -33.72
CA SER A 125 -14.86 22.80 -34.83
C SER A 125 -16.23 23.47 -35.05
N LYS A 126 -16.36 24.75 -34.67
CA LYS A 126 -17.53 25.57 -35.01
C LYS A 126 -17.48 26.04 -36.47
N GLY A 127 -18.04 25.25 -37.39
CA GLY A 127 -18.28 25.69 -38.77
C GLY A 127 -19.52 26.59 -38.89
N LYS A 128 -19.34 27.86 -39.24
CA LYS A 128 -20.41 28.70 -39.81
C LYS A 128 -20.41 28.50 -41.34
N GLY A 129 -21.57 28.26 -41.93
CA GLY A 129 -21.69 27.81 -43.32
C GLY A 129 -21.98 28.89 -44.38
N SER A 130 -22.39 28.38 -45.54
CA SER A 130 -22.96 29.08 -46.71
C SER A 130 -21.98 29.67 -47.76
N LYS A 131 -21.87 28.98 -48.90
CA LYS A 131 -22.37 29.49 -50.19
C LYS A 131 -22.56 28.38 -51.24
N ARG A 132 -23.51 28.60 -52.15
CA ARG A 132 -24.01 27.67 -53.21
C ARG A 132 -23.10 27.60 -54.45
N LYS A 133 -23.14 26.47 -55.15
CA LYS A 133 -23.45 26.28 -56.61
C LYS A 133 -23.38 24.75 -56.94
N HIS A 134 -24.40 24.13 -57.55
CA HIS A 134 -24.55 23.90 -59.00
C HIS A 134 -23.26 23.36 -59.67
N THR A 135 -23.20 22.22 -60.38
CA THR A 135 -24.21 21.24 -60.87
C THR A 135 -23.66 19.79 -60.65
N ARG A 136 -24.07 18.65 -61.24
CA ARG A 136 -24.97 18.25 -62.36
C ARG A 136 -25.49 16.81 -62.11
N ARG A 137 -26.48 16.35 -62.89
CA ARG A 137 -26.97 14.94 -62.86
C ARG A 137 -26.02 13.96 -63.56
N ARG A 138 -25.96 12.71 -63.09
CA ARG A 138 -25.95 11.48 -63.93
C ARG A 138 -26.54 10.30 -63.13
N SER A 139 -27.20 9.38 -63.84
CA SER A 139 -28.10 8.34 -63.32
C SER A 139 -27.38 7.00 -63.05
N PRO A 140 -27.97 6.06 -62.27
CA PRO A 140 -27.39 4.72 -62.00
C PRO A 140 -27.62 3.76 -63.19
N PRO A 141 -26.85 2.64 -63.30
CA PRO A 141 -27.27 1.31 -62.77
C PRO A 141 -26.04 0.38 -62.48
N PRO A 142 -26.14 -0.97 -62.44
CA PRO A 142 -27.16 -1.91 -61.93
C PRO A 142 -26.59 -2.80 -60.76
N PRO A 143 -27.35 -3.76 -60.19
CA PRO A 143 -26.88 -4.66 -59.11
C PRO A 143 -26.43 -6.08 -59.57
N ALA A 144 -25.87 -6.83 -58.61
CA ALA A 144 -25.50 -8.26 -58.64
C ALA A 144 -24.28 -8.62 -59.54
N GLN A 145 -23.48 -9.64 -59.22
CA GLN A 145 -23.72 -10.84 -58.39
C GLN A 145 -22.73 -10.96 -57.21
#